data_AF-A0A1F8SJ38-F1
#
_entry.id   AF-A0A1F8SJ38-F1
#
_cell.length_a   1.000
_cell.length_b   1.000
_cell.length_c   1.000
_cell.angle_alpha   90.00
_cell.angle_beta   90.00
_cell.angle_gamma   90.00
#
_symmetry.space_group_name_H-M   'P 1'
#
loop_
_entity.id
_entity.type
_entity.pdbx_description
1 polymer ?
#
loop_
_entity_poly.entity_id
_entity_poly.type
_entity_poly.pdbx_seq_one_letter_code
_entity_poly.pdbx_strand_id
1 'polypeptide(L)'
;MDYKPNYFGEIRSRAFQYWEQSTGRNCQAVNDDITSAYECKWQDRATSEMNYNHISIFCSLGEWANNISDVLQNDSYDYYDYLDEEHRKSLFRYYTRLMLIISEMLCDFEEIVQLLESLQTKKARDFLSIQSGDLDSVIGFINNVCKHKVGNYHLCNHHLPLWFEDCNKVFSFANPLCIKNIGFEHPDGILVPKLNYLIQVILNCYCRLDELFEREADKFKEICDKYNGASY
;
A
#
# COMPACT_ATOMS: atom_id res chain seq x y z
N MET A 1 6.46 -22.80 -20.91
CA MET A 1 5.16 -22.12 -20.81
C MET A 1 5.22 -20.92 -21.73
N ASP A 2 4.30 -20.83 -22.69
CA ASP A 2 4.24 -19.68 -23.60
C ASP A 2 3.83 -18.43 -22.84
N TYR A 3 4.61 -17.36 -23.01
CA TYR A 3 4.36 -16.04 -22.47
C TYR A 3 3.01 -15.50 -22.97
N LYS A 4 2.10 -15.19 -22.05
CA LYS A 4 0.81 -14.56 -22.39
C LYS A 4 0.74 -13.16 -21.73
N PRO A 5 0.98 -12.07 -22.48
CA PRO A 5 1.18 -10.72 -21.93
C PRO A 5 -0.02 -10.11 -21.21
N ASN A 6 -1.20 -10.74 -21.24
CA ASN A 6 -2.43 -10.20 -20.64
C ASN A 6 -2.81 -10.88 -19.32
N TYR A 7 -1.97 -11.77 -18.78
CA TYR A 7 -2.31 -12.56 -17.59
C TYR A 7 -1.73 -11.93 -16.33
N PHE A 8 -2.52 -11.96 -15.26
CA PHE A 8 -2.19 -11.32 -13.99
C PHE A 8 -0.96 -11.91 -13.29
N GLY A 9 -0.71 -13.21 -13.42
CA GLY A 9 0.28 -13.90 -12.60
C GLY A 9 1.71 -13.36 -12.70
N GLU A 10 2.10 -12.86 -13.87
CA GLU A 10 3.41 -12.23 -14.04
C GLU A 10 3.49 -10.87 -13.33
N ILE A 11 2.42 -10.07 -13.39
CA ILE A 11 2.33 -8.78 -12.71
C ILE A 11 2.39 -8.99 -11.19
N ARG A 12 1.61 -9.94 -10.67
CA ARG A 12 1.65 -10.34 -9.25
C ARG A 12 3.05 -10.78 -8.84
N SER A 13 3.64 -11.72 -9.57
CA SER A 13 4.96 -12.28 -9.23
C SER A 13 6.05 -11.22 -9.21
N ARG A 14 6.03 -10.28 -10.16
CA ARG A 14 6.99 -9.15 -10.18
C ARG A 14 6.78 -8.20 -9.00
N ALA A 15 5.52 -7.87 -8.68
CA ALA A 15 5.21 -7.01 -7.53
C ALA A 15 5.63 -7.69 -6.22
N PHE A 16 5.43 -8.99 -6.09
CA PHE A 16 5.86 -9.79 -4.94
C PHE A 16 7.38 -9.80 -4.79
N GLN A 17 8.12 -10.08 -5.86
CA GLN A 17 9.59 -10.03 -5.84
C GLN A 17 10.11 -8.64 -5.48
N TYR A 18 9.49 -7.58 -6.02
CA TYR A 18 9.86 -6.20 -5.68
C TYR A 18 9.61 -5.88 -4.21
N TRP A 19 8.47 -6.35 -3.66
CA TRP A 19 8.13 -6.23 -2.25
C TRP A 19 9.15 -6.94 -1.34
N GLU A 20 9.45 -8.22 -1.59
CA GLU A 20 10.42 -8.99 -0.81
C GLU A 20 11.80 -8.33 -0.82
N GLN A 21 12.31 -7.99 -2.01
CA GLN A 21 13.65 -7.41 -2.16
C GLN A 21 13.76 -6.03 -1.50
N SER A 22 12.71 -5.21 -1.56
CA SER A 22 12.75 -3.84 -1.04
C SER A 22 12.51 -3.74 0.45
N THR A 23 11.80 -4.72 1.02
CA THR A 23 11.55 -4.80 2.47
C THR A 23 12.58 -5.64 3.19
N GLY A 24 13.29 -6.54 2.50
CA GLY A 24 14.15 -7.53 3.14
C GLY A 24 13.37 -8.69 3.78
N ARG A 25 12.08 -8.82 3.45
CA ARG A 25 11.26 -9.98 3.83
C ARG A 25 11.63 -11.19 2.98
N ASN A 26 11.66 -12.36 3.60
CA ASN A 26 11.78 -13.64 2.91
C ASN A 26 10.53 -14.48 3.20
N CYS A 27 9.65 -14.53 2.21
CA CYS A 27 8.30 -15.06 2.33
C CYS A 27 8.18 -16.48 1.72
N GLN A 28 9.23 -17.30 1.83
CA GLN A 28 9.32 -18.61 1.18
C GLN A 28 8.75 -19.80 1.99
N ALA A 29 8.32 -19.59 3.24
CA ALA A 29 7.87 -20.65 4.14
C ALA A 29 6.55 -20.31 4.84
N VAL A 30 6.03 -21.24 5.65
CA VAL A 30 4.82 -21.05 6.49
C VAL A 30 4.96 -19.88 7.47
N ASN A 31 6.21 -19.55 7.84
CA ASN A 31 6.54 -18.37 8.62
C ASN A 31 7.45 -17.48 7.77
N ASP A 32 7.03 -16.24 7.55
CA ASP A 32 7.85 -15.22 6.91
C ASP A 32 9.10 -14.94 7.78
N ASP A 33 10.29 -14.98 7.19
CA ASP A 33 11.48 -14.43 7.83
C ASP A 33 11.51 -12.92 7.57
N ILE A 34 11.13 -12.18 8.61
CA ILE A 34 11.05 -10.72 8.62
C ILE A 34 12.22 -10.07 9.38
N THR A 35 13.25 -10.83 9.75
CA THR A 35 14.36 -10.31 10.58
C THR A 35 15.09 -9.13 9.94
N SER A 36 15.13 -9.06 8.62
CA SER A 36 15.75 -7.97 7.87
C SER A 36 14.78 -6.84 7.49
N ALA A 37 13.51 -6.94 7.91
CA ALA A 37 12.48 -5.96 7.63
C ALA A 37 12.64 -4.69 8.49
N TYR A 38 12.13 -3.55 7.99
CA TYR A 38 12.25 -2.23 8.63
C TYR A 38 11.80 -2.23 10.10
N GLU A 39 10.65 -2.82 10.34
CA GLU A 39 9.92 -2.94 11.59
C GLU A 39 10.71 -3.75 12.62
N CYS A 40 11.32 -4.86 12.19
CA CYS A 40 12.20 -5.65 13.04
C CYS A 40 13.49 -4.90 13.36
N LYS A 41 14.09 -4.22 12.38
CA LYS A 41 15.27 -3.38 12.62
C LYS A 41 14.98 -2.25 13.61
N TRP A 42 13.83 -1.59 13.48
CA TRP A 42 13.40 -0.55 14.42
C TRP A 42 13.13 -1.13 15.82
N GLN A 43 12.52 -2.32 15.91
CA GLN A 43 12.29 -3.00 17.17
C GLN A 43 13.61 -3.41 17.86
N ASP A 44 14.57 -3.95 17.11
CA ASP A 44 15.89 -4.34 17.61
C ASP A 44 16.70 -3.12 18.06
N ARG A 45 16.59 -2.02 17.32
CA ARG A 45 17.19 -0.74 17.70
C ARG A 45 16.60 -0.20 19.01
N ALA A 46 15.28 -0.19 19.16
CA ALA A 46 14.62 0.22 20.40
C ALA A 46 15.03 -0.68 21.59
N THR A 47 15.18 -1.97 21.35
CA THR A 47 15.63 -2.94 22.36
C THR A 47 17.07 -2.66 22.79
N SER A 48 17.98 -2.49 21.83
CA SER A 48 19.41 -2.33 22.09
C SER A 48 19.78 -0.95 22.62
N GLU A 49 19.16 0.13 22.12
CA GLU A 49 19.50 1.50 22.49
C GLU A 49 18.72 2.01 23.72
N MET A 50 17.50 1.51 23.94
CA MET A 50 16.57 2.06 24.95
C MET A 50 16.07 1.03 25.96
N ASN A 51 16.45 -0.25 25.80
CA ASN A 51 15.97 -1.36 26.64
C ASN A 51 14.43 -1.46 26.66
N TYR A 52 13.80 -1.16 25.52
CA TYR A 52 12.38 -1.36 25.31
C TYR A 52 12.10 -2.77 24.79
N ASN A 53 11.10 -3.42 25.36
CA ASN A 53 10.77 -4.80 25.00
C ASN A 53 9.95 -4.88 23.72
N HIS A 54 9.05 -3.91 23.51
CA HIS A 54 8.04 -3.98 22.45
C HIS A 54 7.47 -2.60 22.11
N ILE A 55 7.54 -2.21 20.84
CA ILE A 55 6.98 -0.97 20.32
C ILE A 55 5.78 -1.32 19.44
N SER A 56 4.58 -1.09 19.99
CA SER A 56 3.32 -1.59 19.42
C SER A 56 3.06 -1.11 17.98
N ILE A 57 3.45 0.12 17.64
CA ILE A 57 3.26 0.65 16.27
C ILE A 57 4.16 -0.05 15.24
N PHE A 58 5.38 -0.45 15.60
CA PHE A 58 6.26 -1.19 14.69
C PHE A 58 5.69 -2.59 14.40
N CYS A 59 5.15 -3.25 15.43
CA CYS A 59 4.49 -4.53 15.22
C CYS A 59 3.18 -4.40 14.43
N SER A 60 2.38 -3.35 14.65
CA SER A 60 1.21 -3.05 13.82
C SER A 60 1.57 -2.95 12.33
N LEU A 61 2.60 -2.16 12.01
CA LEU A 61 3.10 -2.04 10.63
C LEU A 61 3.58 -3.39 10.09
N GLY A 62 4.28 -4.18 10.92
CA GLY A 62 4.73 -5.53 10.59
C GLY A 62 3.58 -6.47 10.22
N GLU A 63 2.50 -6.47 11.01
CA GLU A 63 1.31 -7.28 10.77
C GLU A 63 0.60 -6.88 9.46
N TRP A 64 0.42 -5.59 9.21
CA TRP A 64 -0.15 -5.14 7.94
C TRP A 64 0.72 -5.52 6.74
N ALA A 65 2.03 -5.44 6.90
CA ALA A 65 2.96 -5.80 5.86
C ALA A 65 3.01 -7.33 5.59
N ASN A 66 2.73 -8.18 6.59
CA ASN A 66 2.48 -9.61 6.38
C ASN A 66 1.20 -9.84 5.54
N ASN A 67 0.14 -9.07 5.79
CA ASN A 67 -1.08 -9.15 4.97
C ASN A 67 -0.83 -8.75 3.50
N ILE A 68 0.11 -7.83 3.23
CA ILE A 68 0.56 -7.55 1.85
C ILE A 68 1.24 -8.78 1.26
N SER A 69 2.17 -9.40 1.98
CA SER A 69 2.84 -10.64 1.55
C SER A 69 1.82 -11.73 1.22
N ASP A 70 0.84 -11.99 2.08
CA ASP A 70 -0.20 -13.00 1.87
C ASP A 70 -1.01 -12.75 0.59
N VAL A 71 -1.42 -11.51 0.37
CA VAL A 71 -2.17 -11.14 -0.85
C VAL A 71 -1.30 -11.33 -2.09
N LEU A 72 -0.03 -10.90 -2.04
CA LEU A 72 0.90 -11.00 -3.17
C LEU A 72 1.34 -12.44 -3.44
N GLN A 73 1.38 -13.33 -2.45
CA GLN A 73 1.67 -14.76 -2.62
C GLN A 73 0.53 -15.53 -3.28
N ASN A 74 -0.71 -15.05 -3.15
CA ASN A 74 -1.89 -15.75 -3.66
C ASN A 74 -1.92 -15.85 -5.19
N ASP A 75 -1.58 -17.02 -5.71
CA ASP A 75 -1.51 -17.34 -7.14
C ASP A 75 -2.85 -17.78 -7.77
N SER A 76 -3.94 -17.81 -6.99
CA SER A 76 -5.26 -18.29 -7.43
C SER A 76 -5.84 -17.48 -8.60
N TYR A 77 -5.29 -16.29 -8.85
CA TYR A 77 -5.70 -15.38 -9.91
C TYR A 77 -4.72 -15.32 -11.08
N ASP A 78 -3.64 -16.10 -11.08
CA ASP A 78 -2.55 -15.94 -12.06
C ASP A 78 -2.97 -16.16 -13.50
N TYR A 79 -3.96 -17.02 -13.71
CA TYR A 79 -4.54 -17.34 -15.01
C TYR A 79 -5.66 -16.37 -15.44
N TYR A 80 -5.87 -15.27 -14.71
CA TYR A 80 -6.90 -14.29 -15.06
C TYR A 80 -6.36 -13.34 -16.14
N ASP A 81 -7.08 -13.28 -17.25
CA ASP A 81 -6.80 -12.42 -18.40
C ASP A 81 -7.48 -11.05 -18.21
N TYR A 82 -6.71 -9.96 -18.27
CA TYR A 82 -7.22 -8.59 -18.20
C TYR A 82 -8.23 -8.23 -19.30
N LEU A 83 -8.26 -8.96 -20.42
CA LEU A 83 -9.22 -8.73 -21.51
C LEU A 83 -10.61 -9.33 -21.24
N ASP A 84 -10.71 -10.29 -20.31
CA ASP A 84 -11.97 -10.89 -19.92
C ASP A 84 -12.66 -10.04 -18.83
N GLU A 85 -13.95 -9.76 -19.01
CA GLU A 85 -14.69 -8.89 -18.11
C GLU A 85 -14.92 -9.49 -16.72
N GLU A 86 -15.21 -10.79 -16.64
CA GLU A 86 -15.44 -11.49 -15.37
C GLU A 86 -14.13 -11.65 -14.60
N HIS A 87 -13.02 -11.88 -15.33
CA HIS A 87 -11.69 -11.83 -14.75
C HIS A 87 -11.38 -10.44 -14.18
N ARG A 88 -11.66 -9.35 -14.91
CA ARG A 88 -11.46 -7.98 -14.41
C ARG A 88 -12.24 -7.69 -13.13
N LYS A 89 -13.51 -8.15 -13.02
CA LYS A 89 -14.32 -8.01 -11.80
C LYS A 89 -13.67 -8.70 -10.61
N SER A 90 -13.13 -9.90 -10.82
CA SER A 90 -12.45 -10.66 -9.78
C SER A 90 -11.10 -10.07 -9.39
N LEU A 91 -10.31 -9.63 -10.37
CA LEU A 91 -9.06 -8.91 -10.15
C LEU A 91 -9.31 -7.60 -9.40
N PHE A 92 -10.42 -6.91 -9.66
CA PHE A 92 -10.73 -5.68 -8.93
C PHE A 92 -10.97 -5.94 -7.44
N ARG A 93 -11.58 -7.08 -7.08
CA ARG A 93 -11.70 -7.50 -5.67
C ARG A 93 -10.33 -7.81 -5.06
N TYR A 94 -9.43 -8.43 -5.82
CA TYR A 94 -8.05 -8.64 -5.39
C TYR A 94 -7.34 -7.31 -5.09
N TYR A 95 -7.37 -6.37 -6.02
CA TYR A 95 -6.75 -5.05 -5.87
C TYR A 95 -7.38 -4.25 -4.73
N THR A 96 -8.70 -4.36 -4.56
CA THR A 96 -9.41 -3.72 -3.45
C THR A 96 -8.91 -4.24 -2.10
N ARG A 97 -8.73 -5.55 -1.92
CA ARG A 97 -8.18 -6.10 -0.67
C ARG A 97 -6.80 -5.52 -0.37
N LEU A 98 -5.91 -5.51 -1.35
CA LEU A 98 -4.58 -4.93 -1.20
C LEU A 98 -4.66 -3.42 -0.85
N MET A 99 -5.45 -2.66 -1.59
CA MET A 99 -5.62 -1.22 -1.37
C MET A 99 -6.21 -0.90 0.01
N LEU A 100 -7.07 -1.76 0.56
CA LEU A 100 -7.58 -1.58 1.92
C LEU A 100 -6.48 -1.78 2.95
N ILE A 101 -5.62 -2.81 2.81
CA ILE A 101 -4.44 -3.02 3.67
C ILE A 101 -3.49 -1.82 3.57
N ILE A 102 -3.14 -1.43 2.33
CA ILE A 102 -2.32 -0.25 2.04
C ILE A 102 -2.90 1.00 2.71
N SER A 103 -4.21 1.20 2.67
CA SER A 103 -4.83 2.36 3.29
C SER A 103 -4.66 2.39 4.80
N GLU A 104 -4.67 1.27 5.50
CA GLU A 104 -4.44 1.26 6.95
C GLU A 104 -2.98 1.60 7.26
N MET A 105 -2.02 1.01 6.51
CA MET A 105 -0.60 1.37 6.65
C MET A 105 -0.33 2.84 6.37
N LEU A 106 -0.96 3.42 5.33
CA LEU A 106 -0.80 4.83 4.99
C LEU A 106 -1.35 5.75 6.09
N CYS A 107 -2.42 5.36 6.78
CA CYS A 107 -2.90 6.07 7.97
C CYS A 107 -1.86 6.01 9.09
N ASP A 108 -1.30 4.84 9.39
CA ASP A 108 -0.28 4.67 10.43
C ASP A 108 0.97 5.53 10.13
N PHE A 109 1.47 5.50 8.88
CA PHE A 109 2.59 6.36 8.47
C PHE A 109 2.26 7.85 8.61
N GLU A 110 1.06 8.27 8.18
CA GLU A 110 0.62 9.66 8.31
C GLU A 110 0.62 10.09 9.79
N GLU A 111 0.04 9.29 10.67
CA GLU A 111 -0.05 9.58 12.10
C GLU A 111 1.32 9.69 12.76
N ILE A 112 2.25 8.79 12.41
CA ILE A 112 3.63 8.83 12.90
C ILE A 112 4.30 10.14 12.49
N VAL A 113 4.22 10.53 11.20
CA VAL A 113 4.84 11.76 10.71
C VAL A 113 4.18 13.00 11.29
N GLN A 114 2.85 13.02 11.40
CA GLN A 114 2.13 14.14 12.04
C GLN A 114 2.61 14.38 13.47
N LEU A 115 2.81 13.30 14.23
CA LEU A 115 3.31 13.37 15.59
C LEU A 115 4.72 13.97 15.61
N LEU A 116 5.65 13.32 14.90
CA LEU A 116 7.09 13.63 15.01
C LEU A 116 7.48 14.98 14.40
N GLU A 117 6.79 15.39 13.34
CA GLU A 117 7.06 16.66 12.65
C GLU A 117 6.07 17.76 13.05
N SER A 118 5.08 17.46 13.91
CA SER A 118 3.96 18.38 14.23
C SER A 118 3.26 18.92 12.97
N LEU A 119 3.12 18.06 11.95
CA LEU A 119 2.54 18.43 10.66
C LEU A 119 1.03 18.22 10.62
N GLN A 120 0.35 19.02 9.80
CA GLN A 120 -1.03 18.77 9.42
C GLN A 120 -1.09 17.65 8.37
N THR A 121 -2.22 16.92 8.31
CA THR A 121 -2.50 15.83 7.35
C THR A 121 -1.87 16.02 5.98
N LYS A 122 -2.19 17.14 5.30
CA LYS A 122 -1.71 17.37 3.93
C LYS A 122 -0.18 17.43 3.85
N LYS A 123 0.47 18.07 4.81
CA LYS A 123 1.93 18.19 4.85
C LYS A 123 2.61 16.88 5.22
N ALA A 124 2.03 16.12 6.15
CA ALA A 124 2.52 14.78 6.49
C ALA A 124 2.46 13.86 5.26
N ARG A 125 1.35 13.92 4.50
CA ARG A 125 1.23 13.17 3.25
C ARG A 125 2.21 13.62 2.18
N ASP A 126 2.41 14.94 2.01
CA ASP A 126 3.40 15.47 1.08
C ASP A 126 4.83 14.98 1.44
N PHE A 127 5.17 14.92 2.74
CA PHE A 127 6.44 14.38 3.22
C PHE A 127 6.63 12.91 2.84
N LEU A 128 5.58 12.11 3.01
CA LEU A 128 5.56 10.67 2.69
C LEU A 128 5.42 10.36 1.19
N SER A 129 5.15 11.35 0.35
CA SER A 129 4.86 11.12 -1.07
C SER A 129 6.13 11.00 -1.91
N ILE A 130 6.04 10.25 -3.01
CA ILE A 130 7.08 10.22 -4.06
C ILE A 130 7.15 11.58 -4.76
N GLN A 131 5.98 12.17 -5.01
CA GLN A 131 5.78 13.50 -5.57
C GLN A 131 4.69 14.22 -4.77
N SER A 132 4.76 15.55 -4.62
CA SER A 132 3.73 16.28 -3.85
C SER A 132 2.31 15.99 -4.38
N GLY A 133 1.38 15.75 -3.45
CA GLY A 133 -0.02 15.41 -3.73
C GLY A 133 -0.29 13.96 -4.19
N ASP A 134 0.74 13.13 -4.34
CA ASP A 134 0.60 11.76 -4.84
C ASP A 134 -0.11 10.86 -3.84
N LEU A 135 0.29 10.92 -2.56
CA LEU A 135 -0.35 10.13 -1.50
C LEU A 135 -1.80 10.56 -1.24
N ASP A 136 -2.09 11.86 -1.31
CA ASP A 136 -3.45 12.39 -1.26
C ASP A 136 -4.31 11.81 -2.39
N SER A 137 -3.75 11.68 -3.59
CA SER A 137 -4.43 11.10 -4.74
C SER A 137 -4.70 9.61 -4.55
N VAL A 138 -3.73 8.85 -4.01
CA VAL A 138 -3.91 7.42 -3.70
C VAL A 138 -5.01 7.22 -2.65
N ILE A 139 -4.92 7.93 -1.52
CA ILE A 139 -5.91 7.85 -0.43
C ILE A 139 -7.29 8.29 -0.93
N GLY A 140 -7.35 9.35 -1.73
CA GLY A 140 -8.58 9.81 -2.37
C GLY A 140 -9.21 8.72 -3.25
N PHE A 141 -8.41 8.04 -4.08
CA PHE A 141 -8.90 6.97 -4.93
C PHE A 141 -9.47 5.82 -4.07
N ILE A 142 -8.72 5.35 -3.07
CA ILE A 142 -9.18 4.27 -2.19
C ILE A 142 -10.48 4.64 -1.46
N ASN A 143 -10.59 5.87 -0.95
CA ASN A 143 -11.77 6.30 -0.21
C ASN A 143 -13.02 6.42 -1.09
N ASN A 144 -12.88 6.90 -2.33
CA ASN A 144 -14.01 7.11 -3.25
C ASN A 144 -14.39 5.84 -4.03
N VAL A 145 -13.40 5.03 -4.41
CA VAL A 145 -13.57 3.85 -5.27
C VAL A 145 -13.70 2.54 -4.48
N CYS A 146 -12.96 2.37 -3.38
CA CYS A 146 -12.92 1.10 -2.63
C CYS A 146 -13.73 1.12 -1.32
N LYS A 147 -13.65 2.21 -0.54
CA LYS A 147 -14.32 2.33 0.77
C LYS A 147 -15.70 2.99 0.69
N HIS A 148 -16.01 3.67 -0.42
CA HIS A 148 -17.26 4.42 -0.64
C HIS A 148 -17.56 5.46 0.45
N LYS A 149 -16.52 6.02 1.07
CA LYS A 149 -16.66 6.95 2.19
C LYS A 149 -17.13 8.34 1.76
N VAL A 150 -16.91 8.71 0.50
CA VAL A 150 -17.20 10.04 -0.04
C VAL A 150 -17.79 9.89 -1.45
N GLY A 151 -18.83 10.66 -1.77
CA GLY A 151 -19.27 10.87 -3.15
C GLY A 151 -20.31 9.92 -3.74
N ASN A 152 -20.88 8.96 -3.00
CA ASN A 152 -21.98 8.08 -3.46
C ASN A 152 -21.77 7.39 -4.83
N TYR A 153 -20.54 7.32 -5.36
CA TYR A 153 -20.29 6.72 -6.67
C TYR A 153 -20.86 5.29 -6.70
N HIS A 154 -20.75 4.54 -5.61
CA HIS A 154 -21.25 3.18 -5.56
C HIS A 154 -22.77 2.98 -5.31
N LEU A 155 -23.53 4.04 -5.03
CA LEU A 155 -25.01 3.95 -4.90
C LEU A 155 -25.70 3.80 -6.27
N CYS A 156 -25.01 4.09 -7.37
CA CYS A 156 -25.50 3.88 -8.74
C CYS A 156 -24.51 3.19 -9.70
N ASN A 157 -23.25 2.96 -9.32
CA ASN A 157 -22.18 2.54 -10.24
C ASN A 157 -21.87 1.02 -10.27
N HIS A 158 -22.86 0.14 -10.13
CA HIS A 158 -22.68 -1.30 -10.39
C HIS A 158 -22.32 -1.63 -11.87
N HIS A 159 -22.09 -0.60 -12.70
CA HIS A 159 -22.00 -0.68 -14.15
C HIS A 159 -20.77 0.03 -14.74
N LEU A 160 -19.87 0.63 -13.94
CA LEU A 160 -18.68 1.24 -14.55
C LEU A 160 -17.72 0.15 -15.05
N PRO A 161 -17.34 0.19 -16.33
CA PRO A 161 -16.37 -0.75 -16.87
C PRO A 161 -15.02 -0.56 -16.17
N LEU A 162 -14.39 -1.68 -15.84
CA LEU A 162 -13.08 -1.73 -15.19
C LEU A 162 -11.99 -1.85 -16.26
N TRP A 163 -10.89 -1.13 -16.06
CA TRP A 163 -9.65 -1.34 -16.80
C TRP A 163 -8.45 -1.25 -15.86
N PHE A 164 -7.36 -1.94 -16.19
CA PHE A 164 -6.16 -2.02 -15.35
C PHE A 164 -4.99 -1.45 -16.11
N GLU A 165 -4.22 -0.56 -15.48
CA GLU A 165 -3.00 -0.02 -16.09
C GLU A 165 -1.94 -1.10 -16.38
N ASP A 166 -1.98 -2.22 -15.67
CA ASP A 166 -1.05 -3.34 -15.84
C ASP A 166 -1.23 -4.11 -17.16
N CYS A 167 -2.40 -4.00 -17.81
CA CYS A 167 -2.62 -4.69 -19.09
C CYS A 167 -1.83 -4.07 -20.25
N ASN A 168 -1.19 -2.91 -20.05
CA ASN A 168 -0.41 -2.14 -21.03
C ASN A 168 -1.11 -1.97 -22.39
N LYS A 169 -2.45 -1.95 -22.38
CA LYS A 169 -3.30 -1.72 -23.55
C LYS A 169 -4.07 -0.44 -23.40
N VAL A 170 -4.30 0.20 -24.54
CA VAL A 170 -5.11 1.43 -24.64
C VAL A 170 -6.54 1.09 -24.20
N PHE A 171 -7.04 1.84 -23.23
CA PHE A 171 -8.45 1.83 -22.85
C PHE A 171 -9.20 2.97 -23.55
N SER A 172 -10.51 2.80 -23.73
CA SER A 172 -11.34 3.73 -24.49
C SER A 172 -12.11 4.74 -23.62
N PHE A 173 -11.83 4.82 -22.33
CA PHE A 173 -12.47 5.76 -21.42
C PHE A 173 -11.98 7.18 -21.72
N ALA A 174 -12.91 8.08 -22.01
CA ALA A 174 -12.65 9.50 -22.18
C ALA A 174 -12.40 10.18 -20.82
N ASN A 175 -13.10 9.76 -19.76
CA ASN A 175 -13.05 10.39 -18.43
C ASN A 175 -13.06 9.34 -17.31
N PRO A 176 -12.01 8.51 -17.19
CA PRO A 176 -11.97 7.48 -16.15
C PRO A 176 -11.75 8.08 -14.76
N LEU A 177 -12.33 7.44 -13.74
CA LEU A 177 -11.85 7.57 -12.37
C LEU A 177 -10.48 6.89 -12.26
N CYS A 178 -9.45 7.64 -11.90
CA CYS A 178 -8.09 7.12 -11.73
C CYS A 178 -7.33 7.88 -10.64
N ILE A 179 -6.15 7.41 -10.28
CA ILE A 179 -5.26 8.17 -9.39
C ILE A 179 -4.92 9.50 -10.07
N LYS A 180 -5.07 10.61 -9.33
CA LYS A 180 -5.01 12.02 -9.79
C LYS A 180 -6.28 12.52 -10.48
N ASN A 181 -7.32 11.70 -10.59
CA ASN A 181 -8.58 12.09 -11.20
C ASN A 181 -9.83 11.47 -10.53
N ILE A 182 -10.25 12.02 -9.38
CA ILE A 182 -11.28 11.43 -8.49
C ILE A 182 -12.55 12.31 -8.38
N GLY A 183 -12.61 13.43 -9.11
CA GLY A 183 -13.61 14.49 -8.93
C GLY A 183 -14.67 14.63 -10.03
N PHE A 184 -14.86 13.63 -10.89
CA PHE A 184 -15.79 13.74 -12.01
C PHE A 184 -17.22 13.37 -11.63
N GLU A 185 -18.19 14.22 -11.99
CA GLU A 185 -19.62 13.97 -11.76
C GLU A 185 -20.16 12.80 -12.60
N HIS A 186 -19.53 12.50 -13.74
CA HIS A 186 -19.96 11.45 -14.68
C HIS A 186 -18.77 10.68 -15.29
N PRO A 187 -18.10 9.83 -14.51
CA PRO A 187 -17.04 9.00 -15.04
C PRO A 187 -17.60 7.90 -15.97
N ASP A 188 -16.83 7.53 -16.99
CA ASP A 188 -17.20 6.49 -17.97
C ASP A 188 -16.48 5.15 -17.75
N GLY A 189 -15.63 5.05 -16.74
CA GLY A 189 -14.97 3.83 -16.31
C GLY A 189 -14.09 4.04 -15.07
N ILE A 190 -13.54 2.95 -14.55
CA ILE A 190 -12.53 2.97 -13.50
C ILE A 190 -11.23 2.44 -14.09
N LEU A 191 -10.17 3.26 -14.00
CA LEU A 191 -8.82 2.85 -14.31
C LEU A 191 -8.11 2.50 -13.00
N VAL A 192 -7.96 1.19 -12.79
CA VAL A 192 -7.29 0.60 -11.64
C VAL A 192 -5.78 0.78 -11.80
N PRO A 193 -5.09 1.34 -10.79
CA PRO A 193 -3.67 1.65 -10.88
C PRO A 193 -2.80 0.40 -10.99
N LYS A 194 -1.57 0.56 -11.49
CA LYS A 194 -0.59 -0.53 -11.51
C LYS A 194 -0.34 -1.11 -10.13
N LEU A 195 -0.31 -2.44 -10.02
CA LEU A 195 0.03 -3.14 -8.78
C LEU A 195 1.38 -2.69 -8.24
N ASN A 196 2.39 -2.61 -9.11
CA ASN A 196 3.75 -2.22 -8.71
C ASN A 196 3.82 -0.77 -8.20
N TYR A 197 2.97 0.11 -8.71
CA TYR A 197 2.90 1.49 -8.24
C TYR A 197 2.35 1.56 -6.80
N LEU A 198 1.32 0.77 -6.48
CA LEU A 198 0.78 0.70 -5.12
C LEU A 198 1.84 0.21 -4.12
N ILE A 199 2.65 -0.77 -4.50
CA ILE A 199 3.78 -1.26 -3.68
C ILE A 199 4.84 -0.15 -3.51
N GLN A 200 5.18 0.56 -4.59
CA GLN A 200 6.14 1.66 -4.54
C GLN A 200 5.72 2.77 -3.57
N VAL A 201 4.42 3.09 -3.49
CA VAL A 201 3.88 4.10 -2.56
C VAL A 201 4.16 3.70 -1.10
N ILE A 202 3.90 2.44 -0.72
CA ILE A 202 4.19 1.95 0.64
C ILE A 202 5.69 1.94 0.91
N LEU A 203 6.50 1.44 -0.02
CA LEU A 203 7.95 1.39 0.13
C LEU A 203 8.54 2.79 0.33
N ASN A 204 8.03 3.80 -0.38
CA ASN A 204 8.46 5.17 -0.19
C ASN A 204 8.15 5.67 1.23
N CYS A 205 7.00 5.31 1.79
CA CYS A 205 6.65 5.67 3.17
C CYS A 205 7.62 5.04 4.18
N TYR A 206 7.95 3.75 4.01
CA TYR A 206 8.99 3.09 4.80
C TYR A 206 10.33 3.81 4.70
N CYS A 207 10.82 4.05 3.47
CA CYS A 207 12.11 4.71 3.28
C CYS A 207 12.14 6.11 3.92
N ARG A 208 11.08 6.90 3.78
CA ARG A 208 11.00 8.24 4.40
C ARG A 208 11.02 8.19 5.92
N LEU A 209 10.33 7.21 6.50
CA LEU A 209 10.29 7.06 7.94
C LEU A 209 11.63 6.51 8.49
N ASP A 210 12.23 5.56 7.79
CA ASP A 210 13.55 5.02 8.10
C ASP A 210 14.63 6.13 8.06
N GLU A 211 14.65 6.92 6.98
CA GLU A 211 15.53 8.10 6.84
C GLU A 211 15.34 9.09 8.01
N LEU A 212 14.10 9.28 8.46
CA LEU A 212 13.79 10.17 9.58
C LEU A 212 14.36 9.62 10.90
N PHE A 213 14.17 8.33 11.18
CA PHE A 213 14.67 7.68 12.38
C PHE A 213 16.20 7.59 12.43
N GLU A 214 16.84 7.40 11.29
CA GLU A 214 18.31 7.38 11.19
C GLU A 214 18.92 8.78 11.36
N ARG A 215 18.28 9.81 10.79
CA ARG A 215 18.79 11.19 10.89
C ARG A 215 18.53 11.83 12.24
N GLU A 216 17.39 11.51 12.87
CA GLU A 216 16.87 12.24 14.02
C GLU A 216 16.55 11.28 15.17
N ALA A 217 17.60 10.87 15.90
CA ALA A 217 17.50 9.93 17.01
C ALA A 217 16.49 10.34 18.09
N ASP A 218 16.31 11.64 18.33
CA ASP A 218 15.31 12.14 19.27
C ASP A 218 13.87 11.83 18.81
N LYS A 219 13.60 11.89 17.50
CA LYS A 219 12.28 11.53 16.93
C LYS A 219 12.05 10.02 16.98
N PHE A 220 13.08 9.22 16.73
CA PHE A 220 13.00 7.77 16.93
C PHE A 220 12.68 7.44 18.40
N LYS A 221 13.36 8.11 19.35
CA LYS A 221 13.05 7.97 20.76
C LYS A 221 11.62 8.40 21.10
N GLU A 222 11.17 9.54 20.58
CA GLU A 222 9.82 10.05 20.83
C GLU A 222 8.73 9.06 20.40
N ILE A 223 8.86 8.44 19.21
CA ILE A 223 7.88 7.44 18.77
C ILE A 223 7.95 6.19 19.65
N CYS A 224 9.16 5.75 20.02
CA CYS A 224 9.33 4.61 20.91
C CYS A 224 8.73 4.89 22.29
N ASP A 225 8.98 6.05 22.89
CA ASP A 225 8.43 6.44 24.20
C ASP A 225 6.89 6.44 24.19
N LYS A 226 6.28 6.91 23.11
CA LYS A 226 4.82 6.95 22.96
C LYS A 226 4.19 5.56 22.84
N TYR A 227 4.82 4.66 22.11
CA TYR A 227 4.26 3.35 21.75
C TYR A 227 4.90 2.15 22.47
N ASN A 228 5.85 2.42 23.36
CA ASN A 228 6.38 1.45 24.31
C ASN A 228 5.23 1.02 25.22
N GLY A 229 4.61 -0.11 24.88
CA GLY A 229 3.55 -0.67 25.67
C GLY A 229 4.13 -1.03 27.04
N ALA A 230 3.62 -0.43 28.11
CA ALA A 230 3.78 -0.97 29.45
C ALA A 230 3.34 -2.43 29.38
N SER A 231 4.31 -3.35 29.46
CA SER A 231 4.06 -4.78 29.44
C SER A 231 3.14 -5.10 30.62
N TYR A 232 2.00 -5.73 30.35
CA TYR A 232 1.25 -6.47 31.36
C TYR A 232 2.09 -7.63 31.90
#